data_AF-A0AAW9EBF3-F1
#
_entry.id   AF-A0AAW9EBF3-F1
#
_cell.length_a   1.000
_cell.length_b   1.000
_cell.length_c   1.000
_cell.angle_alpha   90.00
_cell.angle_beta   90.00
_cell.angle_gamma   90.00
#
_symmetry.space_group_name_H-M   'P 1'
#
loop_
_entity.id
_entity.type
_entity.pdbx_description
1 polymer ?
#
loop_
_entity_poly.entity_id
_entity_poly.type
_entity_poly.pdbx_seq_one_letter_code
_entity_poly.pdbx_strand_id
1 'polypeptide(L)'
;LNQMVNFLQAQFNKPSAAEQDAAALKQLQQKTHAPQSRRKDDGRVVVEGVGNLMHHIARCCQPIPGDEIVGFITQGRGISVHRADCEQ
;
A
#
# COMPACT_ATOMS: atom_id res chain seq x y z
N LEU A 1 -4.07 22.79 -41.48
CA LEU A 1 -4.47 23.83 -40.50
C LEU A 1 -4.08 23.46 -39.08
N ASN A 2 -4.63 22.39 -38.48
CA ASN A 2 -4.32 22.00 -37.09
C ASN A 2 -2.83 21.72 -36.81
N GLN A 3 -2.09 21.14 -37.76
CA GLN A 3 -0.65 20.89 -37.59
C GLN A 3 0.20 22.17 -37.44
N MET A 4 -0.14 23.21 -38.21
CA MET A 4 0.59 24.48 -38.17
C MET A 4 0.29 25.26 -36.89
N VAL A 5 -0.96 25.19 -36.40
CA VAL A 5 -1.37 25.79 -35.13
C VAL A 5 -0.61 25.15 -33.98
N ASN A 6 -0.56 23.82 -33.91
CA ASN A 6 0.17 23.10 -32.87
C ASN A 6 1.67 23.43 -32.86
N PHE A 7 2.27 23.56 -34.06
CA PHE A 7 3.69 23.91 -34.20
C PHE A 7 4.00 25.32 -33.66
N LEU A 8 3.19 26.32 -34.02
CA LEU A 8 3.35 27.69 -33.54
C LEU A 8 3.16 27.78 -32.02
N GLN A 9 2.17 27.06 -31.49
CA GLN A 9 1.93 27.00 -30.04
C GLN A 9 3.12 26.42 -29.27
N ALA A 10 3.74 25.35 -29.79
CA ALA A 10 4.92 24.74 -29.19
C ALA A 10 6.16 25.66 -29.24
N GLN A 11 6.25 26.52 -30.26
CA GLN A 11 7.39 27.42 -30.42
C GLN A 11 7.28 28.67 -29.54
N PHE A 12 6.07 29.21 -29.35
CA PHE A 12 5.84 30.47 -28.65
C PHE A 12 5.34 30.35 -27.20
N ASN A 13 4.75 29.22 -26.80
CA ASN A 13 4.13 29.07 -25.48
C ASN A 13 4.91 28.14 -24.54
N LYS A 14 6.25 28.22 -24.59
CA LYS A 14 7.11 27.46 -23.66
C LYS A 14 6.95 28.08 -22.28
N PRO A 15 6.41 27.34 -21.28
CA PRO A 15 6.28 27.86 -19.94
C PRO A 15 7.66 28.24 -19.41
N SER A 16 7.73 29.37 -18.70
CA SER A 16 8.96 29.77 -18.03
C SER A 16 9.36 28.72 -17.00
N ALA A 17 10.66 28.63 -16.68
CA ALA A 17 11.14 27.71 -15.65
C ALA A 17 10.38 27.88 -14.31
N ALA A 18 9.99 29.13 -13.99
CA ALA A 18 9.19 29.44 -12.81
C ALA A 18 7.77 28.84 -12.86
N GLU A 19 7.11 28.83 -14.02
CA GLU A 19 5.80 28.20 -14.18
C GLU A 19 5.88 26.67 -14.13
N GLN A 20 6.96 26.09 -14.66
CA GLN A 20 7.21 24.66 -14.59
C GLN A 20 7.42 24.20 -13.13
N ASP A 21 8.22 24.95 -12.37
CA ASP A 21 8.48 24.68 -10.95
C ASP A 21 7.20 24.83 -10.12
N ALA A 22 6.40 25.87 -10.37
CA ALA A 22 5.11 26.08 -9.71
C ALA A 22 4.11 24.94 -10.01
N ALA A 23 4.08 24.44 -11.26
CA ALA A 23 3.26 23.31 -11.63
C ALA A 23 3.72 22.01 -10.97
N ALA A 24 5.04 21.77 -10.87
CA ALA A 24 5.62 20.63 -10.18
C ALA A 24 5.29 20.63 -8.68
N LEU A 25 5.38 21.79 -8.01
CA LEU A 25 4.98 21.98 -6.62
C LEU A 25 3.50 21.66 -6.38
N LYS A 26 2.60 22.08 -7.27
CA LYS A 26 1.17 21.74 -7.18
C LYS A 26 0.90 20.23 -7.33
N GLN A 27 1.63 19.55 -8.21
CA GLN A 27 1.49 18.10 -8.39
C GLN A 27 1.98 17.30 -7.17
N LEU A 28 3.04 17.74 -6.51
CA LEU A 28 3.54 17.12 -5.28
C LEU A 28 2.50 17.23 -4.14
N GLN A 29 1.87 18.40 -3.97
CA GLN A 29 0.84 18.63 -2.96
C GLN A 29 -0.43 17.78 -3.17
N GLN A 30 -0.76 17.43 -4.41
CA GLN A 30 -1.88 16.53 -4.72
C GLN A 30 -1.53 15.06 -4.44
N LYS A 31 -0.28 14.64 -4.69
CA LYS A 31 0.19 13.27 -4.37
C LYS A 31 0.29 13.00 -2.87
N THR A 32 0.53 14.03 -2.05
CA THR A 32 0.55 13.90 -0.58
C THR A 32 -0.85 13.82 0.04
N HIS A 33 -1.89 14.28 -0.68
CA HIS A 33 -3.29 14.23 -0.23
C HIS A 33 -4.10 13.10 -0.85
N ALA A 34 -3.55 12.35 -1.81
CA ALA A 34 -4.11 11.05 -2.12
C ALA A 34 -4.02 10.24 -0.82
N PRO A 35 -5.13 9.78 -0.22
CA PRO A 35 -5.03 8.78 0.82
C PRO A 35 -4.24 7.66 0.17
N GLN A 36 -2.99 7.45 0.59
CA GLN A 36 -2.31 6.20 0.29
C GLN A 36 -3.33 5.18 0.72
N SER A 37 -3.88 4.47 -0.27
CA SER A 37 -4.73 3.34 -0.03
C SER A 37 -3.97 2.56 1.01
N ARG A 38 -4.48 2.62 2.24
CA ARG A 38 -4.16 1.65 3.27
C ARG A 38 -4.68 0.39 2.62
N ARG A 39 -3.85 -0.22 1.75
CA ARG A 39 -3.88 -1.65 1.52
C ARG A 39 -3.99 -2.14 2.93
N LYS A 40 -5.17 -2.65 3.27
CA LYS A 40 -5.47 -3.20 4.58
C LYS A 40 -4.21 -3.95 4.95
N ASP A 41 -3.53 -3.44 5.97
CA ASP A 41 -2.43 -4.17 6.56
C ASP A 41 -3.15 -5.40 7.09
N ASP A 42 -3.20 -6.46 6.27
CA ASP A 42 -4.02 -7.65 6.48
C ASP A 42 -3.41 -8.50 7.62
N GLY A 43 -2.96 -7.84 8.70
CA GLY A 43 -2.13 -8.42 9.74
C GLY A 43 -0.81 -8.87 9.14
N ARG A 44 0.24 -8.05 9.22
CA ARG A 44 1.57 -8.44 8.76
C ARG A 44 2.16 -9.50 9.71
N VAL A 45 1.68 -10.75 9.61
CA VAL A 45 2.21 -11.89 10.34
C VAL A 45 3.47 -12.35 9.62
N VAL A 46 4.61 -12.22 10.31
CA VAL A 46 5.92 -12.65 9.82
C VAL A 46 6.28 -13.92 10.59
N VAL A 47 6.41 -15.04 9.86
CA VAL A 47 6.74 -16.34 10.44
C VAL A 47 8.22 -16.59 10.19
N GLU A 48 9.03 -16.64 11.25
CA GLU A 48 10.46 -16.94 11.19
C GLU A 48 11.25 -16.12 10.14
N GLY A 49 10.89 -14.84 9.97
CA GLY A 49 11.54 -13.93 9.01
C GLY A 49 11.01 -14.02 7.57
N VAL A 50 10.06 -14.90 7.29
CA VAL A 50 9.34 -14.96 6.01
C VAL A 50 8.00 -14.25 6.16
N GLY A 51 7.84 -13.16 5.41
CA GLY A 51 6.59 -12.43 5.32
C GLY A 51 5.69 -12.94 4.20
N ASN A 52 4.40 -12.58 4.26
CA ASN A 52 3.40 -12.82 3.20
C ASN A 52 3.07 -14.31 2.94
N LEU A 53 3.09 -15.16 3.96
CA LEU A 53 2.48 -16.49 3.84
C LEU A 53 0.95 -16.39 3.88
N MET A 54 0.28 -17.35 3.25
CA MET A 54 -1.16 -17.52 3.43
C MET A 54 -1.43 -17.85 4.90
N HIS A 55 -2.16 -16.98 5.57
CA HIS A 55 -2.51 -17.15 6.97
C HIS A 55 -3.89 -16.56 7.25
N HIS A 56 -4.48 -16.95 8.37
CA HIS A 56 -5.75 -16.43 8.84
C HIS A 56 -5.81 -16.41 10.36
N ILE A 57 -6.58 -15.47 10.91
CA ILE A 57 -6.81 -15.37 12.35
C ILE A 57 -7.82 -16.43 12.79
N ALA A 58 -7.48 -17.21 13.81
CA ALA A 58 -8.37 -18.23 14.36
C ALA A 58 -9.60 -17.60 15.02
N ARG A 59 -10.77 -18.22 14.81
CA ARG A 59 -12.05 -17.72 15.36
C ARG A 59 -12.20 -17.97 16.87
N CYS A 60 -11.40 -18.87 17.44
CA CYS A 60 -11.50 -19.25 18.84
C CYS A 60 -10.94 -18.19 19.79
N CYS A 61 -9.78 -17.60 19.47
CA CYS A 61 -9.07 -16.67 20.36
C CYS A 61 -8.84 -15.28 19.77
N GLN A 62 -9.07 -15.07 18.47
CA GLN A 62 -8.99 -13.78 17.77
C GLN A 62 -7.87 -12.85 18.26
N PRO A 63 -6.58 -13.25 18.12
CA PRO A 63 -5.45 -12.47 18.60
C PRO A 63 -5.43 -11.06 18.03
N ILE A 64 -5.09 -10.10 18.88
CA ILE A 64 -4.99 -8.67 18.59
C ILE A 64 -3.50 -8.28 18.53
N PRO A 65 -3.10 -7.24 17.78
CA PRO A 65 -1.73 -6.75 17.80
C PRO A 65 -1.25 -6.45 19.23
N GLY A 66 -0.15 -7.10 19.63
CA GLY A 66 0.39 -7.04 20.99
C GLY A 66 0.25 -8.36 21.76
N ASP A 67 -0.65 -9.24 21.33
CA ASP A 67 -0.75 -10.59 21.89
C ASP A 67 0.41 -11.48 21.43
N GLU A 68 0.86 -12.36 22.32
CA GLU A 68 1.75 -13.45 21.93
C GLU A 68 0.95 -14.46 21.08
N ILE A 69 1.47 -14.75 19.88
CA ILE A 69 0.79 -15.60 18.91
C ILE A 69 1.60 -16.86 18.57
N VAL A 70 0.88 -17.93 18.24
CA VAL A 70 1.44 -19.18 17.72
C VAL A 70 0.73 -19.55 16.43
N GLY A 71 1.50 -20.08 15.46
CA GLY A 71 0.99 -20.44 14.13
C GLY A 71 0.95 -21.95 13.95
N PHE A 72 -0.20 -22.49 13.53
CA PHE A 72 -0.36 -23.90 13.17
C PHE A 72 -0.50 -24.09 11.66
N ILE A 73 0.24 -25.05 11.11
CA ILE A 73 0.21 -25.36 9.67
C ILE A 73 -1.04 -26.19 9.37
N THR A 74 -1.92 -25.67 8.52
CA THR A 74 -3.14 -26.36 8.07
C THR A 74 -2.98 -26.88 6.63
N GLN A 75 -3.65 -27.98 6.30
CA GLN A 75 -3.65 -28.50 4.94
C GLN A 75 -4.50 -27.60 4.02
N GLY A 76 -3.84 -26.95 3.05
CA GLY A 76 -4.50 -26.20 1.97
C GLY A 76 -5.04 -24.81 2.35
N ARG A 77 -5.00 -24.39 3.61
CA ARG A 77 -5.44 -23.04 4.06
C ARG A 77 -4.32 -22.18 4.64
N GLY A 78 -3.08 -22.66 4.57
CA GLY A 78 -1.91 -21.98 5.12
C GLY A 78 -1.84 -22.08 6.63
N ILE A 79 -1.51 -20.98 7.30
CA ILE A 79 -1.25 -20.95 8.76
C ILE A 79 -2.48 -20.42 9.51
N SER A 80 -2.92 -21.14 10.53
CA SER A 80 -3.91 -20.66 11.51
C SER A 80 -3.19 -19.95 12.65
N VAL A 81 -3.53 -18.68 12.90
CA VAL A 81 -2.89 -17.86 13.95
C VAL A 81 -3.74 -17.90 15.21
N HIS A 82 -3.18 -18.46 16.27
CA HIS A 82 -3.77 -18.57 17.60
C HIS A 82 -3.01 -17.69 18.58
N ARG A 83 -3.62 -17.42 19.74
CA ARG A 83 -2.93 -16.81 20.88
C ARG A 83 -2.09 -17.90 21.58
N ALA A 84 -0.98 -17.52 22.21
CA ALA A 84 -0.06 -18.48 22.84
C ALA A 84 -0.70 -19.28 23.99
N ASP A 85 -1.72 -18.73 24.64
CA ASP A 85 -2.54 -19.35 25.70
C ASP A 85 -3.84 -19.97 25.19
N CYS A 86 -4.00 -20.19 23.89
CA CYS A 86 -5.22 -20.80 23.34
C CYS A 86 -5.20 -22.34 23.47
N GLU A 87 -6.25 -22.92 24.05
CA GLU A 87 -6.37 -24.36 24.31
C GLU A 87 -6.89 -25.20 23.13
N GLN A 88 -6.88 -24.64 21.91
CA GLN A 88 -7.47 -25.25 20.72
C GLN A 88 -6.46 -26.00 19.87
#